data_AF-A0A377Q5I9-F1
#
_entry.id   AF-A0A377Q5I9-F1
#
_cell.length_a   1.000
_cell.length_b   1.000
_cell.length_c   1.000
_cell.angle_alpha   90.00
_cell.angle_beta   90.00
_cell.angle_gamma   90.00
#
_symmetry.space_group_name_H-M   'P 1'
#
loop_
_entity.id
_entity.type
_entity.pdbx_description
1 polymer ?
#
loop_
_entity_poly.entity_id
_entity_poly.type
_entity_poly.pdbx_seq_one_letter_code
_entity_poly.pdbx_strand_id
1 'polypeptide(L)'
;MIDLLNVQWNRGGKELLCLRNDVNSIKSTLNENKKNGFACFKIAGKVVNIRTDKDGKYIVKRDYSTEGFSKRFFSVLGSSPFSKQLSQRLNSDYSQKSEPVNFGGTPNVVSKIFNNALFGDEEDRRSTSSDLSANADPISLDGFAGQLNGRLYKTGNLEDKKTVIFIHGGTQNISADKQSSSLAETYNNNGYDVLAVNMRGYGKSDGLPSEKGMYSDAQVMFDYVHQTLGIPVGDILIHGYSLGGPVAANLYKHLESSGLKTAGLILDRPMPS
;
A
#
# COMPACT_ATOMS: atom_id res chain seq x y z
N MET A 1 -27.00 -33.19 -6.89
CA MET A 1 -26.63 -32.68 -8.23
C MET A 1 -26.86 -31.18 -8.23
N ILE A 2 -25.82 -30.38 -8.44
CA ILE A 2 -25.92 -28.92 -8.45
C ILE A 2 -25.58 -28.45 -9.87
N ASP A 3 -26.47 -27.63 -10.43
CA ASP A 3 -26.49 -27.16 -11.81
C ASP A 3 -25.27 -26.29 -12.18
N LEU A 4 -24.61 -26.67 -13.27
CA LEU A 4 -23.45 -26.00 -13.88
C LEU A 4 -23.84 -24.93 -14.92
N LEU A 5 -25.11 -24.51 -14.98
CA LEU A 5 -25.68 -23.87 -16.16
C LEU A 5 -25.40 -22.38 -16.38
N ASN A 6 -24.57 -21.70 -15.58
CA ASN A 6 -24.26 -20.28 -15.81
C ASN A 6 -22.76 -19.95 -15.73
N VAL A 7 -21.94 -20.73 -16.44
CA VAL A 7 -20.54 -20.38 -16.69
C VAL A 7 -20.37 -20.09 -18.18
N GLN A 8 -20.33 -18.82 -18.57
CA GLN A 8 -19.92 -18.41 -19.92
C GLN A 8 -18.53 -17.76 -19.84
N TRP A 9 -17.70 -17.97 -20.87
CA TRP A 9 -16.29 -17.55 -20.92
C TRP A 9 -16.10 -16.56 -22.06
N ASN A 10 -15.27 -15.52 -21.90
CA ASN A 10 -15.19 -14.50 -22.93
C ASN A 10 -13.74 -14.12 -23.32
N ARG A 11 -13.44 -14.20 -24.63
CA ARG A 11 -12.26 -13.60 -25.27
C ARG A 11 -12.44 -12.11 -25.60
N GLY A 12 -13.63 -11.53 -25.36
CA GLY A 12 -13.96 -10.15 -25.70
C GLY A 12 -14.88 -9.47 -24.68
N GLY A 13 -14.31 -8.97 -23.59
CA GLY A 13 -14.80 -7.73 -22.96
C GLY A 13 -16.20 -7.68 -22.33
N LYS A 14 -16.83 -8.79 -21.93
CA LYS A 14 -17.95 -8.75 -20.97
C LYS A 14 -17.63 -9.55 -19.72
N GLU A 15 -17.68 -8.84 -18.60
CA GLU A 15 -17.41 -9.30 -17.22
C GLU A 15 -18.51 -10.25 -16.73
N LEU A 16 -18.12 -11.23 -15.91
CA LEU A 16 -19.00 -12.28 -15.39
C LEU A 16 -19.00 -12.26 -13.86
N LEU A 17 -20.15 -12.50 -13.24
CA LEU A 17 -20.29 -12.60 -11.79
C LEU A 17 -20.39 -14.08 -11.38
N CYS A 18 -19.41 -14.59 -10.63
CA CYS A 18 -19.57 -15.86 -9.91
C CYS A 18 -20.23 -15.61 -8.53
N LEU A 19 -21.21 -16.45 -8.19
CA LEU A 19 -22.06 -16.32 -6.98
C LEU A 19 -21.60 -17.18 -5.78
N ARG A 20 -20.44 -17.84 -5.82
CA ARG A 20 -19.88 -18.58 -4.67
C ARG A 20 -18.44 -18.17 -4.36
N ASN A 21 -18.21 -17.91 -3.07
CA ASN A 21 -17.04 -17.17 -2.57
C ASN A 21 -16.06 -18.02 -1.76
N ASP A 22 -16.24 -19.34 -1.68
CA ASP A 22 -15.33 -20.19 -0.92
C ASP A 22 -14.06 -20.53 -1.71
N VAL A 23 -12.94 -20.63 -0.99
CA VAL A 23 -11.60 -20.80 -1.57
C VAL A 23 -11.49 -22.08 -2.40
N ASN A 24 -12.24 -23.13 -2.03
CA ASN A 24 -12.22 -24.41 -2.71
C ASN A 24 -12.98 -24.35 -4.04
N SER A 25 -14.13 -23.69 -4.09
CA SER A 25 -14.88 -23.45 -5.33
C SER A 25 -14.06 -22.68 -6.36
N ILE A 26 -13.31 -21.67 -5.92
CA ILE A 26 -12.47 -20.89 -6.81
C ILE A 26 -11.27 -21.70 -7.33
N LYS A 27 -10.65 -22.52 -6.46
CA LYS A 27 -9.58 -23.45 -6.86
C LYS A 27 -10.08 -24.44 -7.92
N SER A 28 -11.27 -25.00 -7.75
CA SER A 28 -11.87 -25.92 -8.73
C SER A 28 -12.06 -25.24 -10.08
N THR A 29 -12.69 -24.06 -10.07
CA THR A 29 -12.97 -23.26 -11.27
C THR A 29 -11.70 -22.93 -12.07
N LEU A 30 -10.61 -22.56 -11.39
CA LEU A 30 -9.32 -22.24 -12.01
C LEU A 30 -8.58 -23.49 -12.52
N ASN A 31 -8.73 -24.64 -11.86
CA ASN A 31 -8.13 -25.90 -12.28
C ASN A 31 -8.82 -26.51 -13.49
N GLU A 32 -10.15 -26.39 -13.57
CA GLU A 32 -10.96 -26.82 -14.72
C GLU A 32 -10.63 -26.00 -15.97
N ASN A 33 -10.10 -24.77 -15.83
CA ASN A 33 -9.93 -23.81 -16.92
C ASN A 33 -8.50 -23.30 -17.14
N LYS A 34 -7.48 -24.14 -16.86
CA LYS A 34 -6.05 -23.79 -17.01
C LYS A 34 -5.64 -23.21 -18.37
N LYS A 35 -6.41 -23.45 -19.44
CA LYS A 35 -6.08 -23.04 -20.83
C LYS A 35 -6.91 -21.86 -21.37
N ASN A 36 -7.91 -21.35 -20.63
CA ASN A 36 -9.00 -20.54 -21.21
C ASN A 36 -9.01 -19.03 -20.83
N GLY A 37 -7.95 -18.50 -20.21
CA GLY A 37 -7.84 -17.06 -19.91
C GLY A 37 -8.27 -16.68 -18.49
N PHE A 38 -8.73 -15.45 -18.28
CA PHE A 38 -9.13 -14.94 -16.96
C PHE A 38 -10.58 -15.33 -16.59
N ALA A 39 -10.77 -15.81 -15.36
CA ALA A 39 -12.06 -16.01 -14.71
C ALA A 39 -12.34 -14.85 -13.72
N CYS A 40 -13.58 -14.38 -13.65
CA CYS A 40 -13.96 -13.25 -12.80
C CYS A 40 -14.64 -13.74 -11.50
N PHE A 41 -14.30 -13.11 -10.38
CA PHE A 41 -14.77 -13.46 -9.05
C PHE A 41 -15.10 -12.20 -8.25
N LYS A 42 -16.17 -12.24 -7.44
CA LYS A 42 -16.44 -11.21 -6.43
C LYS A 42 -16.00 -11.74 -5.08
N ILE A 43 -15.06 -11.08 -4.43
CA ILE A 43 -14.47 -11.59 -3.20
C ILE A 43 -14.12 -10.40 -2.29
N ALA A 44 -14.52 -10.46 -1.01
CA ALA A 44 -14.44 -9.35 -0.06
C ALA A 44 -14.98 -8.01 -0.63
N GLY A 45 -16.15 -8.06 -1.29
CA GLY A 45 -16.81 -6.89 -1.90
C GLY A 45 -16.24 -6.46 -3.25
N LYS A 46 -15.02 -6.90 -3.63
CA LYS A 46 -14.29 -6.43 -4.82
C LYS A 46 -14.39 -7.41 -5.98
N VAL A 47 -14.40 -6.89 -7.21
CA VAL A 47 -14.38 -7.68 -8.44
C VAL A 47 -12.93 -7.92 -8.86
N VAL A 48 -12.55 -9.19 -9.02
CA VAL A 48 -11.20 -9.60 -9.40
C VAL A 48 -11.19 -10.65 -10.51
N ASN A 49 -10.26 -10.52 -11.42
CA ASN A 49 -10.07 -11.44 -12.53
C ASN A 49 -8.82 -12.29 -12.29
N ILE A 50 -8.88 -13.62 -12.40
CA ILE A 50 -7.78 -14.52 -12.04
C ILE A 50 -7.60 -15.57 -13.14
N ARG A 51 -6.36 -15.85 -13.53
CA ARG A 51 -6.02 -16.96 -14.44
C ARG A 51 -4.86 -17.78 -13.90
N THR A 52 -4.71 -19.01 -14.39
CA THR A 52 -3.53 -19.84 -14.15
C THR A 52 -2.59 -19.72 -15.34
N ASP A 53 -1.30 -19.51 -15.12
CA ASP A 53 -0.29 -19.50 -16.17
C ASP A 53 0.20 -20.91 -16.52
N LYS A 54 1.08 -20.99 -17.52
CA LYS A 54 1.65 -22.25 -18.03
C LYS A 54 2.49 -23.00 -17.00
N ASP A 55 3.02 -22.31 -16.00
CA ASP A 55 3.89 -22.84 -14.95
C ASP A 55 3.08 -23.16 -13.66
N GLY A 56 1.75 -23.06 -13.72
CA GLY A 56 0.84 -23.36 -12.61
C GLY A 56 0.71 -22.24 -11.57
N LYS A 57 1.20 -21.03 -11.85
CA LYS A 57 1.05 -19.85 -10.98
C LYS A 57 -0.25 -19.11 -11.27
N TYR A 58 -0.80 -18.44 -10.27
CA TYR A 58 -2.03 -17.66 -10.44
C TYR A 58 -1.71 -16.19 -10.74
N ILE A 59 -2.26 -15.67 -11.83
CA ILE A 59 -2.17 -14.26 -12.21
C ILE A 59 -3.49 -13.59 -11.84
N VAL A 60 -3.43 -12.65 -10.90
CA VAL A 60 -4.58 -11.85 -10.45
C VAL A 60 -4.53 -10.49 -11.13
N LYS A 61 -5.64 -10.11 -11.73
CA LYS A 61 -5.92 -8.84 -12.34
C LYS A 61 -7.01 -8.14 -11.52
N ARG A 62 -6.65 -7.10 -10.78
CA ARG A 62 -7.65 -6.27 -10.08
C ARG A 62 -8.24 -5.29 -11.07
N ASP A 63 -9.57 -5.26 -11.17
CA ASP A 63 -10.28 -4.29 -11.98
C ASP A 63 -10.87 -3.23 -11.04
N TYR A 64 -10.21 -2.08 -10.97
CA TYR A 64 -10.67 -0.93 -10.18
C TYR A 64 -11.56 0.02 -11.01
N SER A 65 -12.01 -0.40 -12.20
CA SER A 65 -12.85 0.44 -13.07
C SER A 65 -14.22 0.76 -12.48
N THR A 66 -14.73 -0.08 -11.57
CA THR A 66 -15.95 0.21 -10.80
C THR A 66 -15.73 1.21 -9.67
N GLU A 67 -14.48 1.51 -9.30
CA GLU A 67 -14.06 2.51 -8.29
C GLU A 67 -13.47 3.77 -8.97
N GLY A 68 -13.74 3.99 -10.26
CA GLY A 68 -13.29 5.18 -11.00
C GLY A 68 -11.88 5.07 -11.64
N PHE A 69 -11.21 3.91 -11.56
CA PHE A 69 -9.86 3.72 -12.13
C PHE A 69 -9.87 2.91 -13.43
N SER A 70 -9.56 3.56 -14.56
CA SER A 70 -9.42 2.91 -15.87
C SER A 70 -8.09 2.16 -16.08
N LYS A 71 -7.49 1.54 -15.05
CA LYS A 71 -6.25 0.77 -15.20
C LYS A 71 -6.22 -0.55 -14.41
N ARG A 72 -5.75 -1.59 -15.10
CA ARG A 72 -5.71 -2.99 -14.67
C ARG A 72 -4.31 -3.33 -14.17
N PHE A 73 -4.19 -3.72 -12.90
CA PHE A 73 -2.92 -4.16 -12.31
C PHE A 73 -2.84 -5.68 -12.27
N PHE A 74 -1.64 -6.23 -12.47
CA PHE A 74 -1.39 -7.67 -12.48
C PHE A 74 -0.43 -8.06 -11.35
N SER A 75 -0.77 -9.11 -10.60
CA SER A 75 0.14 -9.77 -9.66
C SER A 75 0.22 -11.26 -9.99
N VAL A 76 1.41 -11.85 -9.81
CA VAL A 76 1.67 -13.28 -10.06
C VAL A 76 1.96 -13.96 -8.71
N LEU A 77 1.18 -14.97 -8.37
CA LEU A 77 1.17 -15.61 -7.06
C LEU A 77 1.63 -17.08 -7.12
N GLY A 78 2.51 -17.44 -6.18
CA GLY A 78 2.99 -18.80 -5.88
C GLY A 78 3.58 -18.81 -4.46
N SER A 79 3.96 -19.92 -3.83
CA SER A 79 4.10 -21.32 -4.23
C SER A 79 3.30 -22.19 -3.24
N SER A 80 2.23 -22.81 -3.76
CA SER A 80 1.11 -23.44 -3.03
C SER A 80 1.51 -24.20 -1.75
N PRO A 81 0.92 -24.00 -0.55
CA PRO A 81 -0.49 -24.25 -0.16
C PRO A 81 -1.40 -23.24 -0.81
N PHE A 82 -2.59 -23.59 -1.33
CA PHE A 82 -3.25 -22.91 -2.47
C PHE A 82 -3.13 -21.37 -2.39
N SER A 83 -2.35 -20.79 -3.30
CA SER A 83 -1.25 -19.86 -2.99
C SER A 83 -1.46 -18.97 -1.75
N LYS A 84 -0.92 -19.57 -0.67
CA LYS A 84 -1.10 -19.74 0.80
C LYS A 84 -2.36 -19.40 1.56
N GLN A 85 -3.39 -19.06 0.84
CA GLN A 85 -4.04 -17.80 1.09
C GLN A 85 -4.90 -17.65 -0.21
N LEU A 86 -5.35 -16.50 -0.69
CA LEU A 86 -5.18 -16.23 -2.13
C LEU A 86 -5.03 -14.72 -2.38
N SER A 87 -3.89 -14.11 -2.09
CA SER A 87 -3.06 -14.50 -0.98
C SER A 87 -3.57 -13.69 0.24
N GLN A 88 -4.25 -14.35 1.21
CA GLN A 88 -5.13 -13.92 2.29
C GLN A 88 -6.19 -13.16 1.58
N ARG A 89 -7.16 -13.93 1.09
CA ARG A 89 -7.81 -13.60 -0.16
C ARG A 89 -8.54 -12.30 -0.01
N LEU A 90 -7.79 -11.33 -0.52
CA LEU A 90 -8.02 -9.91 -0.66
C LEU A 90 -7.88 -9.10 0.62
N ASN A 91 -7.19 -9.66 1.62
CA ASN A 91 -6.75 -9.06 2.88
C ASN A 91 -7.81 -8.08 3.40
N SER A 92 -8.96 -8.70 3.69
CA SER A 92 -10.26 -8.19 4.09
C SER A 92 -10.27 -7.50 5.46
N ASP A 93 -9.91 -6.22 5.51
CA ASP A 93 -9.88 -5.34 6.71
C ASP A 93 -8.67 -5.56 7.65
N TYR A 94 -7.47 -5.46 7.06
CA TYR A 94 -6.15 -5.10 7.61
C TYR A 94 -5.91 -5.17 9.14
N SER A 95 -6.12 -6.32 9.77
CA SER A 95 -5.51 -6.65 11.05
C SER A 95 -5.26 -8.14 11.11
N GLN A 96 -3.99 -8.53 11.11
CA GLN A 96 -3.38 -9.65 11.85
C GLN A 96 -2.10 -10.12 11.14
N LYS A 97 -0.96 -9.69 11.72
CA LYS A 97 0.41 -10.24 11.66
C LYS A 97 0.70 -11.17 10.48
N SER A 98 1.21 -10.63 9.38
CA SER A 98 1.87 -11.41 8.34
C SER A 98 3.39 -11.21 8.40
N GLU A 99 4.13 -12.33 8.45
CA GLU A 99 5.59 -12.35 8.32
C GLU A 99 6.08 -11.79 6.96
N PRO A 100 7.29 -11.21 6.91
CA PRO A 100 7.78 -10.49 5.74
C PRO A 100 7.87 -11.38 4.50
N VAL A 101 7.25 -10.91 3.41
CA VAL A 101 7.34 -11.54 2.08
C VAL A 101 8.71 -11.22 1.49
N ASN A 102 9.59 -12.22 1.46
CA ASN A 102 10.89 -12.13 0.82
C ASN A 102 10.70 -12.15 -0.71
N PHE A 103 10.83 -10.99 -1.37
CA PHE A 103 10.84 -10.91 -2.83
C PHE A 103 12.13 -11.55 -3.35
N GLY A 104 12.09 -12.87 -3.53
CA GLY A 104 13.21 -13.70 -3.93
C GLY A 104 13.85 -13.24 -5.24
N GLY A 105 15.04 -12.68 -5.10
CA GLY A 105 15.95 -12.30 -6.16
C GLY A 105 16.89 -11.22 -5.66
N THR A 106 18.14 -11.57 -5.32
CA THR A 106 19.18 -10.57 -5.03
C THR A 106 19.26 -9.63 -6.23
N PRO A 107 19.06 -8.30 -6.04
CA PRO A 107 19.20 -7.36 -7.14
C PRO A 107 20.57 -7.55 -7.79
N ASN A 108 20.62 -7.58 -9.13
CA ASN A 108 21.91 -7.61 -9.79
C ASN A 108 22.71 -6.33 -9.44
N VAL A 109 24.02 -6.38 -9.62
CA VAL A 109 24.93 -5.30 -9.18
C VAL A 109 24.51 -3.93 -9.74
N VAL A 110 24.05 -3.88 -11.00
CA VAL A 110 23.59 -2.64 -11.63
C VAL A 110 22.34 -2.09 -10.95
N SER A 111 21.36 -2.94 -10.69
CA SER A 111 20.14 -2.55 -9.97
C SER A 111 20.44 -2.10 -8.54
N LYS A 112 21.43 -2.70 -7.87
CA LYS A 112 21.86 -2.29 -6.53
C LYS A 112 22.47 -0.89 -6.56
N ILE A 113 23.41 -0.62 -7.49
CA ILE A 113 24.02 0.71 -7.66
C ILE A 113 22.95 1.76 -7.97
N PHE A 114 22.04 1.46 -8.90
CA PHE A 114 20.98 2.40 -9.29
C PHE A 114 20.01 2.68 -8.14
N ASN A 115 19.57 1.65 -7.41
CA ASN A 115 18.70 1.85 -6.26
C ASN A 115 19.40 2.62 -5.14
N ASN A 116 20.70 2.40 -4.93
CA ASN A 116 21.45 3.14 -3.93
C ASN A 116 21.60 4.62 -4.32
N ALA A 117 21.84 4.90 -5.60
CA ALA A 117 21.88 6.27 -6.11
C ALA A 117 20.54 7.01 -5.97
N LEU A 118 19.42 6.31 -6.17
CA LEU A 118 18.08 6.91 -6.09
C LEU A 118 17.51 7.00 -4.67
N PHE A 119 17.74 5.98 -3.85
CA PHE A 119 17.04 5.77 -2.58
C PHE A 119 18.01 5.67 -1.39
N GLY A 120 19.29 5.98 -1.57
CA GLY A 120 20.33 5.83 -0.55
C GLY A 120 20.81 4.39 -0.35
N ASP A 121 21.89 4.21 0.40
CA ASP A 121 22.38 2.88 0.75
C ASP A 121 21.45 2.17 1.73
N GLU A 122 21.43 0.84 1.70
CA GLU A 122 20.52 0.06 2.56
C GLU A 122 20.80 0.28 4.05
N GLU A 123 22.07 0.31 4.46
CA GLU A 123 22.46 0.56 5.84
C GLU A 123 21.95 1.93 6.32
N ASP A 124 22.12 2.96 5.49
CA ASP A 124 21.64 4.32 5.77
C ASP A 124 20.11 4.39 5.87
N ARG A 125 19.42 3.73 4.94
CA ARG A 125 17.95 3.67 4.96
C ARG A 125 17.42 2.99 6.22
N ARG A 126 18.12 1.98 6.73
CA ARG A 126 17.70 1.14 7.86
C ARG A 126 18.09 1.70 9.23
N SER A 127 19.01 2.65 9.27
CA SER A 127 19.44 3.32 10.49
C SER A 127 18.27 4.02 11.20
N THR A 128 18.10 3.78 12.51
CA THR A 128 17.07 4.40 13.34
C THR A 128 17.69 5.11 14.55
N SER A 129 17.19 6.30 14.89
CA SER A 129 17.59 7.04 16.09
C SER A 129 16.97 6.43 17.36
N SER A 130 17.76 6.34 18.45
CA SER A 130 17.27 6.04 19.80
C SER A 130 16.66 7.25 20.51
N ASP A 131 17.03 8.46 20.11
CA ASP A 131 16.59 9.71 20.74
C ASP A 131 15.25 10.13 20.18
N LEU A 132 14.20 10.02 20.99
CA LEU A 132 12.82 10.14 20.55
C LEU A 132 11.98 10.96 21.53
N SER A 133 11.13 11.81 20.97
CA SER A 133 10.17 12.64 21.71
C SER A 133 9.16 11.77 22.46
N ALA A 134 8.83 12.15 23.70
CA ALA A 134 7.93 11.41 24.59
C ALA A 134 6.49 11.26 24.05
N ASN A 135 6.07 12.09 23.10
CA ASN A 135 4.69 12.13 22.57
C ASN A 135 4.50 11.35 21.26
N ALA A 136 5.40 10.42 20.95
CA ALA A 136 5.45 9.72 19.68
C ALA A 136 5.17 8.22 19.87
N ASP A 137 3.91 7.82 19.64
CA ASP A 137 3.49 6.42 19.76
C ASP A 137 4.05 5.60 18.58
N PRO A 138 4.68 4.45 18.81
CA PRO A 138 5.08 3.57 17.72
C PRO A 138 3.86 3.02 17.00
N ILE A 139 3.93 2.94 15.67
CA ILE A 139 2.88 2.37 14.84
C ILE A 139 3.45 1.41 13.80
N SER A 140 2.66 0.37 13.49
CA SER A 140 2.91 -0.57 12.40
C SER A 140 1.65 -0.68 11.56
N LEU A 141 1.77 -0.37 10.27
CA LEU A 141 0.70 -0.51 9.28
C LEU A 141 0.98 -1.72 8.40
N ASP A 142 -0.08 -2.41 8.00
CA ASP A 142 0.04 -3.59 7.14
C ASP A 142 0.14 -3.12 5.67
N GLY A 143 1.37 -3.00 5.16
CA GLY A 143 1.65 -2.59 3.78
C GLY A 143 1.59 -3.75 2.78
N PHE A 144 1.54 -3.43 1.48
CA PHE A 144 1.48 -4.45 0.41
C PHE A 144 2.73 -5.35 0.32
N ALA A 145 3.88 -4.86 0.80
CA ALA A 145 5.16 -5.57 0.77
C ALA A 145 5.59 -6.07 2.16
N GLY A 146 4.72 -5.96 3.17
CA GLY A 146 5.01 -6.24 4.57
C GLY A 146 4.73 -5.02 5.45
N GLN A 147 5.20 -5.05 6.69
CA GLN A 147 4.90 -4.01 7.69
C GLN A 147 5.55 -2.68 7.31
N LEU A 148 4.80 -1.59 7.50
CA LEU A 148 5.29 -0.22 7.43
C LEU A 148 5.32 0.35 8.84
N ASN A 149 6.51 0.58 9.36
CA ASN A 149 6.74 0.99 10.74
C ASN A 149 7.04 2.49 10.82
N GLY A 150 6.57 3.15 11.87
CA GLY A 150 6.86 4.55 12.12
C GLY A 150 6.26 5.04 13.41
N ARG A 151 5.80 6.30 13.42
CA ARG A 151 5.21 6.94 14.59
C ARG A 151 3.95 7.75 14.29
N LEU A 152 3.11 7.83 15.31
CA LEU A 152 2.01 8.77 15.42
C LEU A 152 2.32 9.74 16.55
N TYR A 153 2.58 10.99 16.20
CA TYR A 153 2.80 12.07 17.14
C TYR A 153 1.45 12.69 17.49
N LYS A 154 1.06 12.60 18.76
CA LYS A 154 -0.23 13.08 19.22
C LYS A 154 -0.11 14.42 19.94
N THR A 155 -1.04 15.30 19.69
CA THR A 155 -1.22 16.58 20.38
C THR A 155 -1.77 16.42 21.81
N GLY A 156 -2.42 15.28 22.09
CA GLY A 156 -3.16 15.05 23.33
C GLY A 156 -4.56 15.67 23.34
N ASN A 157 -4.93 16.42 22.31
CA ASN A 157 -6.29 16.94 22.15
C ASN A 157 -7.21 15.83 21.61
N LEU A 158 -8.33 15.58 22.29
CA LEU A 158 -9.26 14.50 21.94
C LEU A 158 -10.42 14.96 21.06
N GLU A 159 -10.65 16.26 20.93
CA GLU A 159 -11.74 16.85 20.14
C GLU A 159 -11.19 17.53 18.86
N ASP A 160 -11.90 17.35 17.73
CA ASP A 160 -11.58 17.93 16.41
C ASP A 160 -10.14 17.71 15.91
N LYS A 161 -9.75 16.44 15.82
CA LYS A 161 -8.40 16.02 15.42
C LYS A 161 -8.12 16.29 13.94
N LYS A 162 -7.24 17.25 13.68
CA LYS A 162 -6.61 17.44 12.36
C LYS A 162 -5.33 16.63 12.30
N THR A 163 -5.09 15.98 11.17
CA THR A 163 -3.96 15.06 11.02
C THR A 163 -3.11 15.41 9.80
N VAL A 164 -1.80 15.45 9.99
CA VAL A 164 -0.82 15.53 8.91
C VAL A 164 -0.32 14.13 8.57
N ILE A 165 -0.42 13.75 7.30
CA ILE A 165 0.28 12.60 6.76
C ILE A 165 1.63 13.10 6.23
N PHE A 166 2.71 12.77 6.94
CA PHE A 166 4.06 13.14 6.55
C PHE A 166 4.72 12.03 5.72
N ILE A 167 5.07 12.36 4.48
CA ILE A 167 5.72 11.47 3.51
C ILE A 167 7.18 11.92 3.40
N HIS A 168 8.07 11.10 3.96
CA HIS A 168 9.49 11.42 4.12
C HIS A 168 10.29 11.37 2.80
N GLY A 169 11.47 11.99 2.81
CA GLY A 169 12.43 11.99 1.69
C GLY A 169 13.33 10.76 1.66
N GLY A 170 14.04 10.55 0.54
CA GLY A 170 14.83 9.35 0.28
C GLY A 170 16.33 9.43 0.59
N THR A 171 16.88 10.61 0.85
CA THR A 171 18.33 10.81 0.98
C THR A 171 18.74 11.34 2.35
N GLN A 172 19.91 10.90 2.81
CA GLN A 172 20.67 11.35 3.98
C GLN A 172 20.23 10.80 5.35
N ASN A 173 20.56 9.55 5.68
CA ASN A 173 20.81 9.09 7.06
C ASN A 173 19.71 9.36 8.11
N ILE A 174 18.46 9.48 7.68
CA ILE A 174 17.39 9.98 8.55
C ILE A 174 16.13 9.19 8.18
N SER A 175 15.76 8.22 9.03
CA SER A 175 14.45 7.56 8.98
C SER A 175 13.31 8.59 9.05
N ALA A 176 12.09 8.21 8.68
CA ALA A 176 10.91 9.06 8.83
C ALA A 176 10.88 9.71 10.21
N ASP A 177 11.17 8.93 11.25
CA ASP A 177 11.25 9.33 12.65
C ASP A 177 12.14 10.55 12.93
N LYS A 178 13.31 10.59 12.30
CA LYS A 178 14.29 11.67 12.52
C LYS A 178 14.02 12.85 11.57
N GLN A 179 13.37 12.63 10.42
CA GLN A 179 12.90 13.70 9.54
C GLN A 179 11.68 14.40 10.13
N SER A 180 10.85 13.65 10.86
CA SER A 180 9.58 14.12 11.38
C SER A 180 9.66 14.71 12.79
N SER A 181 10.72 14.50 13.57
CA SER A 181 10.72 14.87 15.00
C SER A 181 10.48 16.37 15.26
N SER A 182 11.26 17.25 14.64
CA SER A 182 11.12 18.70 14.76
C SER A 182 9.87 19.23 14.04
N LEU A 183 9.52 18.61 12.91
CA LEU A 183 8.32 18.94 12.16
C LEU A 183 7.05 18.61 12.95
N ALA A 184 7.02 17.45 13.60
CA ALA A 184 5.91 16.99 14.40
C ALA A 184 5.71 17.84 15.65
N GLU A 185 6.79 18.30 16.28
CA GLU A 185 6.68 19.28 17.38
C GLU A 185 6.00 20.57 16.91
N THR A 186 6.39 21.09 15.74
CA THR A 186 5.78 22.29 15.15
C THR A 186 4.29 22.10 14.89
N TYR A 187 3.89 20.97 14.30
CA TYR A 187 2.48 20.66 14.04
C TYR A 187 1.68 20.41 15.33
N ASN A 188 2.24 19.66 16.27
CA ASN A 188 1.60 19.36 17.54
C ASN A 188 1.30 20.65 18.33
N ASN A 189 2.24 21.60 18.35
CA ASN A 189 2.06 22.92 18.99
C ASN A 189 0.93 23.75 18.34
N ASN A 190 0.51 23.39 17.13
CA ASN A 190 -0.61 24.00 16.41
C ASN A 190 -1.87 23.11 16.38
N GLY A 191 -1.92 22.05 17.18
CA GLY A 191 -3.10 21.19 17.32
C GLY A 191 -3.29 20.16 16.21
N TYR A 192 -2.22 19.80 15.48
CA TYR A 192 -2.26 18.73 14.48
C TYR A 192 -1.51 17.50 14.94
N ASP A 193 -2.17 16.33 14.89
CA ASP A 193 -1.48 15.06 15.01
C ASP A 193 -0.64 14.81 13.74
N VAL A 194 0.45 14.06 13.85
CA VAL A 194 1.33 13.75 12.70
C VAL A 194 1.54 12.25 12.59
N LEU A 195 1.12 11.66 11.47
CA LEU A 195 1.48 10.30 11.09
C LEU A 195 2.75 10.35 10.22
N ALA A 196 3.84 9.78 10.73
CA ALA A 196 5.10 9.63 10.02
C ALA A 196 5.50 8.15 9.95
N VAL A 197 5.27 7.53 8.80
CA VAL A 197 5.56 6.10 8.56
C VAL A 197 6.73 5.97 7.59
N ASN A 198 7.65 5.07 7.87
CA ASN A 198 8.73 4.76 6.94
C ASN A 198 8.14 4.02 5.73
N MET A 199 8.43 4.50 4.53
CA MET A 199 8.13 3.81 3.27
C MET A 199 8.85 2.45 3.25
N ARG A 200 8.37 1.51 2.44
CA ARG A 200 9.02 0.20 2.30
C ARG A 200 10.52 0.32 2.03
N GLY A 201 11.32 -0.49 2.73
CA GLY A 201 12.78 -0.45 2.61
C GLY A 201 13.49 0.65 3.43
N TYR A 202 12.76 1.46 4.19
CA TYR A 202 13.30 2.46 5.13
C TYR A 202 13.00 2.09 6.58
N GLY A 203 13.87 2.49 7.51
CA GLY A 203 13.79 2.19 8.92
C GLY A 203 13.50 0.70 9.16
N LYS A 204 12.46 0.43 9.94
CA LYS A 204 12.00 -0.93 10.24
C LYS A 204 10.92 -1.44 9.26
N SER A 205 10.61 -0.73 8.19
CA SER A 205 9.56 -1.14 7.23
C SER A 205 10.06 -2.20 6.26
N ASP A 206 9.28 -3.25 6.04
CA ASP A 206 9.64 -4.36 5.15
C ASP A 206 9.81 -3.94 3.69
N GLY A 207 10.31 -4.86 2.87
CA GLY A 207 10.42 -4.70 1.42
C GLY A 207 11.60 -3.85 0.94
N LEU A 208 11.55 -3.49 -0.35
CA LEU A 208 12.55 -2.70 -1.07
C LEU A 208 11.92 -1.45 -1.70
N PRO A 209 12.63 -0.32 -1.74
CA PRO A 209 12.09 0.92 -2.28
C PRO A 209 11.85 0.79 -3.79
N SER A 210 10.73 1.35 -4.23
CA SER A 210 10.40 1.56 -5.64
C SER A 210 9.35 2.65 -5.74
N GLU A 211 9.35 3.42 -6.82
CA GLU A 211 8.40 4.52 -7.04
C GLU A 211 6.94 4.08 -6.86
N LYS A 212 6.52 3.04 -7.58
CA LYS A 212 5.15 2.49 -7.47
C LYS A 212 4.85 1.92 -6.09
N GLY A 213 5.87 1.38 -5.42
CA GLY A 213 5.73 0.87 -4.06
C GLY A 213 5.40 1.99 -3.08
N MET A 214 6.12 3.11 -3.15
CA MET A 214 5.91 4.27 -2.28
C MET A 214 4.53 4.90 -2.49
N TYR A 215 4.01 4.93 -3.73
CA TYR A 215 2.62 5.38 -3.97
C TYR A 215 1.60 4.51 -3.23
N SER A 216 1.79 3.19 -3.26
CA SER A 216 0.89 2.28 -2.54
C SER A 216 1.05 2.37 -1.03
N ASP A 217 2.25 2.66 -0.52
CA ASP A 217 2.48 2.85 0.92
C ASP A 217 1.83 4.15 1.42
N ALA A 218 1.90 5.24 0.63
CA ALA A 218 1.23 6.49 0.94
C ALA A 218 -0.31 6.33 0.99
N GLN A 219 -0.89 5.49 0.13
CA GLN A 219 -2.31 5.16 0.21
C GLN A 219 -2.66 4.42 1.50
N VAL A 220 -1.82 3.47 1.95
CA VAL A 220 -2.01 2.76 3.24
C VAL A 220 -1.99 3.74 4.41
N MET A 221 -1.11 4.73 4.39
CA MET A 221 -1.07 5.80 5.40
C MET A 221 -2.36 6.63 5.41
N PHE A 222 -2.88 7.00 4.23
CA PHE A 222 -4.15 7.72 4.12
C PHE A 222 -5.32 6.90 4.64
N ASP A 223 -5.43 5.64 4.21
CA ASP A 223 -6.51 4.75 4.62
C ASP A 223 -6.49 4.56 6.15
N TYR A 224 -5.32 4.46 6.76
CA TYR A 224 -5.20 4.41 8.22
C TYR A 224 -5.75 5.67 8.91
N VAL A 225 -5.35 6.87 8.45
CA VAL A 225 -5.85 8.13 9.05
C VAL A 225 -7.35 8.29 8.84
N HIS A 226 -7.84 8.05 7.63
CA HIS A 226 -9.23 8.31 7.30
C HIS A 226 -10.18 7.23 7.84
N GLN A 227 -9.86 5.96 7.61
CA GLN A 227 -10.78 4.85 7.89
C GLN A 227 -10.57 4.29 9.30
N THR A 228 -9.32 4.18 9.76
CA THR A 228 -9.02 3.58 11.08
C THR A 228 -9.08 4.60 12.20
N LEU A 229 -8.48 5.79 12.03
CA LEU A 229 -8.59 6.86 13.02
C LEU A 229 -9.88 7.67 12.89
N GLY A 230 -10.64 7.48 11.80
CA GLY A 230 -11.93 8.14 11.59
C GLY A 230 -11.81 9.64 11.29
N ILE A 231 -10.64 10.11 10.85
CA ILE A 231 -10.42 11.53 10.58
C ILE A 231 -11.16 11.92 9.30
N PRO A 232 -12.01 12.98 9.33
CA PRO A 232 -12.67 13.47 8.12
C PRO A 232 -11.63 13.87 7.07
N VAL A 233 -11.90 13.56 5.79
CA VAL A 233 -10.94 13.83 4.70
C VAL A 233 -10.50 15.30 4.67
N GLY A 234 -11.43 16.23 4.90
CA GLY A 234 -11.17 17.67 4.92
C GLY A 234 -10.28 18.16 6.07
N ASP A 235 -10.00 17.30 7.07
CA ASP A 235 -9.11 17.59 8.19
C ASP A 235 -7.73 16.90 8.05
N ILE A 236 -7.48 16.28 6.89
CA ILE A 236 -6.22 15.60 6.57
C ILE A 236 -5.36 16.51 5.69
N LEU A 237 -4.14 16.83 6.13
CA LEU A 237 -3.13 17.54 5.36
C LEU A 237 -2.08 16.56 4.86
N ILE A 238 -1.71 16.60 3.58
CA ILE A 238 -0.62 15.77 3.04
C ILE A 238 0.64 16.63 2.94
N HIS A 239 1.72 16.21 3.60
CA HIS A 239 3.01 16.89 3.58
C HIS A 239 4.07 15.96 2.99
N GLY A 240 4.57 16.28 1.79
CA GLY A 240 5.67 15.55 1.16
C GLY A 240 6.97 16.34 1.21
N TYR A 241 8.04 15.72 1.75
CA TYR A 241 9.37 16.31 1.80
C TYR A 241 10.33 15.67 0.79
N SER A 242 11.04 16.47 -0.01
CA SER A 242 12.05 15.98 -0.97
C SER A 242 11.48 14.89 -1.90
N LEU A 243 12.02 13.66 -1.89
CA LEU A 243 11.46 12.51 -2.63
C LEU A 243 9.99 12.22 -2.29
N GLY A 244 9.58 12.53 -1.05
CA GLY A 244 8.19 12.42 -0.63
C GLY A 244 7.26 13.41 -1.31
N GLY A 245 7.77 14.49 -1.89
CA GLY A 245 6.98 15.49 -2.64
C GLY A 245 6.22 14.87 -3.82
N PRO A 246 6.88 14.23 -4.79
CA PRO A 246 6.21 13.52 -5.88
C PRO A 246 5.23 12.43 -5.42
N VAL A 247 5.54 11.72 -4.33
CA VAL A 247 4.66 10.71 -3.73
C VAL A 247 3.39 11.34 -3.14
N ALA A 248 3.55 12.45 -2.42
CA ALA A 248 2.44 13.23 -1.87
C ALA A 248 1.55 13.83 -2.96
N ALA A 249 2.15 14.35 -4.04
CA ALA A 249 1.42 14.86 -5.19
C ALA A 249 0.61 13.76 -5.90
N ASN A 250 1.19 12.56 -6.02
CA ASN A 250 0.50 11.40 -6.58
C ASN A 250 -0.73 11.01 -5.73
N LEU A 251 -0.55 10.91 -4.42
CA LEU A 251 -1.64 10.60 -3.48
C LEU A 251 -2.73 11.68 -3.53
N TYR A 252 -2.37 12.96 -3.43
CA TYR A 252 -3.33 14.06 -3.46
C TYR A 252 -4.18 14.03 -4.74
N LYS A 253 -3.53 13.91 -5.90
CA LYS A 253 -4.22 13.80 -7.20
C LYS A 253 -5.16 12.59 -7.25
N HIS A 254 -4.72 11.45 -6.71
CA HIS A 254 -5.52 10.23 -6.65
C HIS A 254 -6.79 10.44 -5.82
N LEU A 255 -6.67 11.00 -4.62
CA LEU A 255 -7.79 11.27 -3.73
C LEU A 255 -8.77 12.27 -4.33
N GLU A 256 -8.28 13.38 -4.89
CA GLU A 256 -9.14 14.36 -5.58
C GLU A 256 -9.91 13.73 -6.74
N SER A 257 -9.27 12.88 -7.55
CA SER A 257 -9.94 12.20 -8.67
C SER A 257 -11.04 11.23 -8.23
N SER A 258 -10.98 10.76 -6.98
CA SER A 258 -11.98 9.90 -6.34
C SER A 258 -13.02 10.69 -5.55
N GLY A 259 -13.01 12.04 -5.63
CA GLY A 259 -13.93 12.92 -4.90
C GLY A 259 -13.56 13.14 -3.43
N LEU A 260 -12.41 12.63 -2.96
CA LEU A 260 -11.92 12.78 -1.60
C LEU A 260 -11.00 14.01 -1.52
N LYS A 261 -11.57 15.15 -1.15
CA LYS A 261 -10.83 16.42 -1.05
C LYS A 261 -10.20 16.57 0.33
N THR A 262 -8.87 16.47 0.38
CA THR A 262 -8.11 16.70 1.61
C THR A 262 -7.98 18.19 1.93
N ALA A 263 -7.55 18.52 3.15
CA ALA A 263 -7.34 19.91 3.59
C ALA A 263 -6.32 20.67 2.72
N GLY A 264 -5.35 19.94 2.16
CA GLY A 264 -4.35 20.50 1.26
C GLY A 264 -3.16 19.57 1.01
N LEU A 265 -2.22 20.10 0.24
CA LEU A 265 -0.95 19.48 -0.10
C LEU A 265 0.18 20.47 0.15
N ILE A 266 1.19 20.05 0.92
CA ILE A 266 2.45 20.78 1.08
C ILE A 266 3.54 20.00 0.34
N LEU A 267 4.25 20.70 -0.55
CA LEU A 267 5.45 20.23 -1.22
C LEU A 267 6.64 20.95 -0.59
N ASP A 268 7.23 20.35 0.45
CA ASP A 268 8.39 20.91 1.15
C ASP A 268 9.68 20.50 0.44
N ARG A 269 10.35 21.47 -0.16
CA ARG A 269 11.62 21.30 -0.90
C ARG A 269 11.57 20.06 -1.81
N PRO A 270 10.55 19.95 -2.70
CA PRO A 270 10.25 18.71 -3.40
C PRO A 270 11.34 18.38 -4.41
N MET A 271 11.54 17.08 -4.64
CA MET A 271 12.26 16.61 -5.82
C MET A 271 11.39 16.87 -7.06
N PRO A 272 11.84 17.68 -8.04
CA PRO A 272 11.00 18.06 -9.16
C PRO A 272 10.87 16.97 -10.24
N SER A 273 11.84 16.05 -10.34
CA SER A 273 11.89 14.94 -11.29
C SER A 273 12.90 13.88 -10.87
#